data_AF-X8AFM0-F1
#
_entry.id   AF-X8AFM0-F1
#
_cell.length_a   1.000
_cell.length_b   1.000
_cell.length_c   1.000
_cell.angle_alpha   90.00
_cell.angle_beta   90.00
_cell.angle_gamma   90.00
#
_symmetry.space_group_name_H-M   'P 1'
#
loop_
_entity.id
_entity.type
_entity.pdbx_description
1 polymer ?
#
loop_
_entity_poly.entity_id
_entity_poly.type
_entity_poly.pdbx_seq_one_letter_code
_entity_poly.pdbx_strand_id
1 'polypeptide(L)'
;MFAGNVGAENRYEYTVIGDAVNEAARLADLAKTTDRRILCSDAAIARADAAERKHWVATGSVVLRGRSDTTHVSAPADEGV
;
A
#
# COMPACT_ATOMS: atom_id res chain seq x y z
N MET A 1 -8.28 9.86 -6.06
CA MET A 1 -6.91 10.17 -6.49
C MET A 1 -6.98 11.19 -7.61
N PHE A 2 -6.00 12.07 -7.71
CA PHE A 2 -5.80 13.01 -8.81
C PHE A 2 -4.56 12.59 -9.57
N ALA A 3 -4.62 12.58 -10.90
CA ALA A 3 -3.47 12.37 -11.78
C ALA A 3 -3.39 13.54 -12.75
N GLY A 4 -2.23 14.18 -12.84
CA GLY A 4 -2.07 15.36 -13.71
C GLY A 4 -0.66 15.91 -13.71
N ASN A 5 -0.45 16.90 -14.57
CA ASN A 5 0.80 17.64 -14.66
C ASN A 5 0.90 18.63 -13.49
N VAL A 6 1.94 18.48 -12.67
CA VAL A 6 2.22 19.35 -11.53
C VAL A 6 3.55 20.05 -11.79
N GLY A 7 3.57 21.39 -11.68
CA GLY A 7 4.79 22.18 -11.85
C GLY A 7 4.56 23.59 -12.41
N ALA A 8 5.64 24.35 -12.52
CA ALA A 8 5.66 25.67 -13.16
C ALA A 8 5.88 25.53 -14.67
N GLU A 9 5.59 26.58 -15.45
CA GLU A 9 5.49 26.60 -16.92
C GLU A 9 6.64 25.91 -17.68
N ASN A 10 7.85 25.86 -17.11
CA ASN A 10 9.05 25.25 -17.72
C ASN A 10 9.48 23.88 -17.14
N ARG A 11 8.73 23.28 -16.21
CA ARG A 11 9.03 21.96 -15.63
C ARG A 11 7.76 21.29 -15.12
N TYR A 12 7.17 20.42 -15.94
CA TYR A 12 6.02 19.61 -15.57
C TYR A 12 6.45 18.19 -15.20
N GLU A 13 5.96 17.68 -14.07
CA GLU A 13 6.06 16.27 -13.70
C GLU A 13 4.65 15.66 -13.65
N TYR A 14 4.44 14.52 -14.30
CA TYR A 14 3.18 13.81 -14.22
C TYR A 14 3.12 13.07 -12.89
N THR A 15 2.23 13.49 -12.00
CA THR A 15 2.17 12.99 -10.62
C THR A 15 0.78 12.47 -10.29
N VAL A 16 0.74 11.40 -9.49
CA VAL A 16 -0.48 10.89 -8.86
C VAL A 16 -0.48 11.33 -7.40
N ILE A 17 -1.54 12.03 -6.98
CA ILE A 17 -1.72 12.53 -5.62
C ILE A 17 -3.02 11.95 -5.05
N GLY A 18 -2.98 11.43 -3.83
CA GLY A 18 -4.19 11.03 -3.13
C GLY A 18 -3.95 10.09 -1.96
N ASP A 19 -5.03 9.79 -1.25
CA ASP A 19 -4.97 8.97 -0.03
C ASP A 19 -4.34 7.59 -0.27
N ALA A 20 -4.65 6.95 -1.40
CA ALA A 20 -4.05 5.66 -1.77
C ALA A 20 -2.51 5.73 -1.94
N VAL A 21 -1.98 6.83 -2.49
CA VAL A 21 -0.52 7.02 -2.64
C VAL A 21 0.12 7.24 -1.27
N ASN A 22 -0.52 8.04 -0.41
CA ASN A 22 -0.05 8.27 0.96
C ASN A 22 -0.10 6.99 1.80
N GLU A 23 -1.15 6.19 1.66
CA GLU A 23 -1.29 4.88 2.32
C GLU A 23 -0.18 3.94 1.87
N ALA A 24 0.07 3.82 0.56
CA ALA A 24 1.15 2.99 0.03
C ALA A 24 2.53 3.41 0.57
N ALA A 25 2.82 4.72 0.64
CA ALA A 25 4.08 5.20 1.21
C ALA A 25 4.23 4.83 2.69
N ARG A 26 3.16 4.97 3.49
CA ARG A 26 3.15 4.60 4.91
C ARG A 26 3.30 3.10 5.12
N LEU A 27 2.65 2.29 4.28
CA LEU A 27 2.80 0.83 4.31
C LEU A 27 4.21 0.41 3.94
N ALA A 28 4.83 1.05 2.94
CA ALA A 28 6.22 0.80 2.56
C ALA A 28 7.20 1.15 3.70
N ASP A 29 6.95 2.23 4.43
CA ASP A 29 7.74 2.57 5.62
C ASP A 29 7.55 1.54 6.75
N LEU A 30 6.32 1.12 7.03
CA LEU A 30 6.04 0.09 8.04
C LEU A 30 6.63 -1.26 7.66
N ALA A 31 6.57 -1.63 6.38
CA ALA A 31 7.07 -2.93 5.92
C ALA A 31 8.55 -3.13 6.27
N LYS A 32 9.35 -2.06 6.38
CA LYS A 32 10.76 -2.12 6.80
C LYS A 32 10.98 -2.79 8.16
N THR A 33 9.96 -2.83 9.03
CA THR A 33 10.04 -3.48 10.36
C THR A 33 9.53 -4.93 10.35
N THR A 34 9.15 -5.46 9.19
CA THR A 34 8.65 -6.83 9.01
C THR A 34 9.68 -7.70 8.30
N ASP A 35 9.65 -9.01 8.56
CA ASP A 35 10.66 -9.95 8.04
C ASP A 35 10.72 -9.97 6.50
N ARG A 36 9.55 -9.96 5.84
CA ARG A 36 9.44 -10.01 4.38
C ARG A 36 9.60 -8.65 3.69
N ARG A 37 9.56 -7.54 4.45
CA ARG A 37 9.62 -6.16 3.94
C ARG A 37 8.57 -5.82 2.89
N ILE A 38 7.44 -6.53 2.89
CA ILE A 38 6.30 -6.33 1.99
C ILE A 38 5.03 -6.34 2.83
N LEU A 39 4.21 -5.31 2.66
CA LEU A 39 2.88 -5.21 3.23
C LEU A 39 1.92 -4.64 2.20
N CYS A 40 0.67 -5.12 2.23
CA CYS A 40 -0.42 -4.61 1.41
C CYS A 40 -1.66 -4.41 2.28
N SER A 41 -2.51 -3.44 1.94
CA SER A 41 -3.79 -3.29 2.63
C SER A 41 -4.76 -4.37 2.17
N ASP A 42 -5.54 -4.91 3.10
CA ASP A 42 -6.57 -5.91 2.79
C ASP A 42 -7.60 -5.35 1.79
N ALA A 43 -7.84 -4.04 1.85
CA ALA A 43 -8.71 -3.34 0.90
C ALA A 43 -8.20 -3.40 -0.55
N ALA A 44 -6.88 -3.39 -0.77
CA ALA A 44 -6.29 -3.56 -2.09
C ALA A 44 -6.40 -5.02 -2.55
N ILE A 45 -6.07 -5.97 -1.67
CA ILE A 45 -6.16 -7.41 -1.94
C ILE A 45 -7.59 -7.84 -2.27
N ALA A 46 -8.59 -7.33 -1.55
CA ALA A 46 -10.00 -7.62 -1.80
C ALA A 46 -10.46 -7.23 -3.21
N ARG A 47 -9.81 -6.24 -3.83
CA ARG A 47 -10.09 -5.79 -5.20
C ARG A 47 -9.26 -6.52 -6.26
N ALA A 48 -8.22 -7.26 -5.87
CA ALA A 48 -7.46 -8.10 -6.78
C ALA A 48 -8.29 -9.30 -7.24
N ASP A 49 -7.83 -9.98 -8.29
CA ASP A 49 -8.44 -11.22 -8.74
C ASP A 49 -8.24 -12.36 -7.72
N ALA A 50 -8.97 -13.46 -7.92
CA ALA A 50 -8.94 -14.59 -6.99
C ALA A 50 -7.63 -15.40 -7.05
N ALA A 51 -6.84 -15.29 -8.11
CA ALA A 51 -5.54 -15.93 -8.19
C ALA A 51 -4.54 -15.17 -7.32
N GLU A 52 -4.47 -13.84 -7.50
CA GLU A 52 -3.59 -12.96 -6.75
C GLU A 52 -3.87 -13.05 -5.24
N ARG A 53 -5.15 -13.02 -4.84
CA ARG A 53 -5.55 -13.10 -3.41
C ARG A 53 -4.98 -14.30 -2.65
N LYS A 54 -4.64 -15.41 -3.33
CA LYS A 54 -4.09 -16.61 -2.69
C LYS A 54 -2.64 -16.44 -2.25
N HIS A 55 -1.94 -15.45 -2.78
CA HIS A 55 -0.55 -15.16 -2.46
C HIS A 55 -0.41 -14.25 -1.23
N TRP A 56 -1.51 -13.89 -0.55
CA TRP A 56 -1.51 -12.97 0.58
C TRP A 56 -2.15 -13.60 1.81
N VAL A 57 -1.55 -13.35 2.98
CA VAL A 57 -2.03 -13.79 4.29
C VAL A 57 -2.22 -12.57 5.17
N ALA A 58 -3.41 -12.45 5.78
CA ALA A 58 -3.69 -11.39 6.75
C ALA A 58 -2.76 -11.51 7.97
N THR A 59 -2.05 -10.43 8.28
CA THR A 59 -1.06 -10.40 9.37
C THR A 59 -1.49 -9.55 10.55
N GLY A 60 -2.45 -8.64 10.37
CA GLY A 60 -3.03 -7.89 11.47
C GLY A 60 -3.63 -6.56 11.03
N SER A 61 -3.63 -5.60 11.95
CA SER A 61 -4.18 -4.27 11.70
C SER A 61 -3.37 -3.20 12.42
N VAL A 62 -3.20 -2.04 11.80
CA VAL A 62 -2.38 -0.94 12.28
C VAL A 62 -3.04 0.40 11.97
N VAL A 63 -2.91 1.37 12.87
CA VAL A 63 -3.23 2.76 12.55
C VAL A 63 -1.98 3.40 11.93
N LEU A 64 -2.01 3.64 10.63
CA LEU A 64 -0.88 4.24 9.93
C LEU A 64 -0.67 5.69 10.38
N ARG A 65 0.59 6.14 10.39
CA ARG A 65 0.96 7.50 10.80
C ARG A 65 0.09 8.56 10.11
N GLY A 66 -0.59 9.39 10.91
CA GLY A 66 -1.44 10.47 10.41
C GLY A 66 -2.82 10.01 9.91
N ARG A 67 -3.26 8.79 10.23
CA ARG A 67 -4.64 8.33 10.08
C ARG A 67 -5.30 8.17 11.46
N SER A 68 -6.62 8.30 11.50
CA SER A 68 -7.45 7.92 12.65
C SER A 68 -7.94 6.47 12.54
N ASP A 69 -8.12 6.00 11.30
CA ASP A 69 -8.77 4.72 11.04
C ASP A 69 -7.74 3.61 10.92
N THR A 70 -8.12 2.44 11.40
CA THR A 70 -7.33 1.21 11.32
C THR A 70 -7.24 0.71 9.88
N THR A 71 -6.02 0.40 9.44
CA THR A 71 -5.75 -0.31 8.20
C THR A 71 -5.46 -1.78 8.52
N HIS A 72 -6.27 -2.69 7.97
CA HIS A 72 -5.95 -4.13 7.96
C HIS A 72 -4.87 -4.40 6.91
N VAL A 73 -3.88 -5.20 7.29
CA VAL A 73 -2.69 -5.48 6.50
C VAL A 73 -2.47 -6.97 6.33
N SER A 74 -1.95 -7.31 5.16
CA SER A 74 -1.52 -8.64 4.77
C SER A 74 -0.08 -8.62 4.30
N ALA A 75 0.60 -9.74 4.43
CA ALA A 75 1.93 -10.00 3.88
C ALA A 75 1.84 -11.13 2.85
N PRO A 76 2.86 -11.29 1.97
CA PRO A 76 2.92 -12.45 1.10
C PRO A 76 2.86 -13.76 1.89
N ALA A 77 2.10 -14.73 1.38
CA ALA A 77 2.10 -16.10 1.90
C ALA A 77 3.53 -16.66 1.84
N ASP A 78 3.91 -17.47 2.83
CA ASP A 78 5.17 -18.20 2.75
C ASP A 78 5.12 -19.14 1.54
N GLU A 79 5.92 -18.85 0.52
CA GLU A 79 6.35 -19.89 -0.41
C GLU A 79 7.29 -20.80 0.39
N GLY A 80 6.75 -21.95 0.84
CA GLY A 80 7.55 -22.98 1.48
C GLY A 80 8.79 -23.27 0.64
N VAL A 81 9.95 -23.14 1.27
CA VAL A 81 11.22 -23.68 0.75
C VAL A 81 11.20 -25.19 0.95
#